data_AF-A0A523F895-F1
#
_entry.id   AF-A0A523F895-F1
#
_cell.length_a   1.000
_cell.length_b   1.000
_cell.length_c   1.000
_cell.angle_alpha   90.00
_cell.angle_beta   90.00
_cell.angle_gamma   90.00
#
_symmetry.space_group_name_H-M   'P 1'
#
loop_
_entity.id
_entity.type
_entity.pdbx_description
1 polymer ?
#
loop_
_entity_poly.entity_id
_entity_poly.type
_entity_poly.pdbx_seq_one_letter_code
_entity_poly.pdbx_strand_id
1 'polypeptide(L)' 'MARPREFNAEDALEKAMQLFWAKGYEATSLVDLTAAMGLSKSSLYDTFGCKHDLFLSAMDRYNETVAARFAAGLIDGATD' A
#
# COMPACT_ATOMS: atom_id res chain seq x y z
N MET A 1 -9.46 -7.28 27.98
CA MET A 1 -9.61 -6.48 26.74
C MET A 1 -8.30 -6.54 25.99
N ALA A 2 -8.29 -7.12 24.78
CA ALA A 2 -7.09 -7.19 23.95
C ALA A 2 -6.75 -5.77 23.46
N ARG A 3 -5.51 -5.33 23.69
CA ARG A 3 -5.00 -4.09 23.13
C ARG A 3 -5.06 -4.22 21.60
N PRO A 4 -5.72 -3.34 20.84
CA PRO A 4 -5.68 -3.41 19.39
C PRO A 4 -4.21 -3.35 18.98
N ARG A 5 -3.75 -4.30 18.16
CA ARG A 5 -2.46 -4.14 17.49
C ARG A 5 -2.63 -2.93 16.56
N GLU A 6 -1.99 -1.82 16.90
CA GLU A 6 -1.78 -0.74 15.93
C GLU A 6 -0.97 -1.35 14.78
N PHE A 7 -1.55 -1.37 13.59
CA PHE A 7 -0.85 -1.78 12.38
C PHE A 7 -0.27 -0.53 11.71
N ASN A 8 0.80 -0.72 10.95
CA ASN A 8 1.36 0.35 10.13
C ASN A 8 0.62 0.37 8.78
N ALA A 9 -0.12 1.46 8.52
CA ALA A 9 -0.89 1.61 7.29
C ALA A 9 -0.02 1.62 6.04
N GLU A 10 1.19 2.18 6.11
CA GLU A 10 2.14 2.24 5.00
C GLU A 10 2.64 0.84 4.60
N ASP A 11 3.01 0.01 5.58
CA ASP A 11 3.43 -1.37 5.34
C ASP A 11 2.27 -2.22 4.78
N ALA A 12 1.05 -2.02 5.28
CA ALA A 12 -0.13 -2.67 4.75
C ALA A 12 -0.41 -2.25 3.29
N LEU A 13 -0.24 -0.97 2.97
CA LEU A 13 -0.44 -0.45 1.62
C LEU A 13 0.61 -0.99 0.64
N GLU A 14 1.86 -1.10 1.07
CA GLU A 14 2.94 -1.71 0.27
C GLU A 14 2.65 -3.19 -0.04
N LYS A 15 2.14 -3.95 0.93
CA LYS A 15 1.72 -5.35 0.72
C LYS A 15 0.55 -5.46 -0.26
N ALA A 16 -0.44 -4.56 -0.18
CA ALA A 16 -1.54 -4.52 -1.12
C ALA A 16 -1.04 -4.22 -2.55
N MET A 17 -0.13 -3.24 -2.70
CA MET A 17 0.50 -2.90 -3.97
C MET A 17 1.22 -4.10 -4.60
N GLN A 18 2.05 -4.80 -3.82
CA GLN A 18 2.77 -5.99 -4.29
C GLN A 18 1.80 -7.10 -4.74
N LEU A 19 0.70 -7.30 -4.01
CA LEU A 19 -0.31 -8.29 -4.37
C LEU A 19 -1.03 -7.92 -5.67
N PHE A 20 -1.39 -6.65 -5.86
CA PHE A 20 -1.98 -6.18 -7.10
C PHE A 20 -1.05 -6.35 -8.29
N TRP A 21 0.26 -6.14 -8.12
CA TRP A 21 1.24 -6.41 -9.19
C TRP A 21 1.36 -7.90 -9.50
N ALA A 22 1.33 -8.77 -8.49
CA ALA A 22 1.51 -10.19 -8.66
C ALA A 22 0.27 -10.88 -9.28
N LYS A 23 -0.94 -10.50 -8.86
CA LYS A 23 -2.20 -11.15 -9.27
C LYS A 23 -3.02 -10.34 -10.28
N GLY A 24 -2.77 -9.03 -10.38
CA GLY A 24 -3.65 -8.10 -11.09
C GLY A 24 -4.83 -7.64 -10.24
N TYR A 25 -5.39 -6.46 -10.57
CA TYR A 25 -6.51 -5.88 -9.84
C TYR A 25 -7.72 -6.82 -9.78
N GLU A 26 -8.25 -7.26 -10.92
CA GLU A 26 -9.48 -8.05 -10.98
C GLU A 26 -9.40 -9.38 -10.21
N ALA A 27 -8.30 -10.12 -10.36
CA ALA A 27 -8.10 -11.42 -9.72
C ALA A 27 -7.76 -11.34 -8.22
N THR A 28 -7.55 -10.14 -7.67
CA THR A 28 -7.28 -9.94 -6.24
C THR A 28 -8.58 -9.80 -5.46
N SER A 29 -8.83 -10.72 -4.52
CA SER A 29 -10.03 -10.67 -3.67
C SER A 29 -9.79 -9.91 -2.36
N LEU A 30 -10.86 -9.52 -1.68
CA LEU A 30 -10.78 -8.96 -0.31
C LEU A 30 -10.14 -9.92 0.69
N VAL A 31 -10.36 -11.23 0.52
CA VAL A 31 -9.75 -12.25 1.38
C VAL A 31 -8.24 -12.25 1.18
N ASP A 32 -7.78 -12.23 -0.08
CA ASP A 32 -6.34 -12.13 -0.38
C ASP A 32 -5.73 -10.87 0.24
N LEU A 33 -6.41 -9.72 0.11
CA LEU A 33 -5.94 -8.44 0.65
C LEU A 33 -5.82 -8.48 2.18
N THR A 34 -6.88 -8.88 2.88
CA THR A 34 -6.85 -8.96 4.35
C THR A 34 -5.77 -9.93 4.86
N ALA A 35 -5.56 -11.05 4.16
CA ALA A 35 -4.52 -12.01 4.49
C ALA A 35 -3.11 -11.43 4.27
N ALA A 36 -2.87 -10.81 3.10
CA ALA A 36 -1.58 -10.23 2.76
C ALA A 36 -1.22 -9.05 3.68
N MET A 37 -2.18 -8.19 4.00
CA MET A 37 -1.99 -6.99 4.82
C MET A 37 -1.97 -7.31 6.32
N GLY A 38 -2.40 -8.51 6.73
CA GLY A 38 -2.53 -8.89 8.14
C GLY A 38 -3.64 -8.12 8.88
N LEU A 39 -4.70 -7.73 8.15
CA LEU A 39 -5.79 -6.90 8.66
C LEU A 39 -7.10 -7.68 8.78
N SER A 40 -7.98 -7.20 9.65
CA SER A 40 -9.39 -7.58 9.59
C SER A 40 -10.09 -6.85 8.43
N LYS A 41 -11.23 -7.39 7.97
CA LYS A 41 -12.06 -6.70 6.96
C LYS A 41 -12.51 -5.32 7.44
N SER A 42 -12.89 -5.17 8.73
CA SER A 42 -13.30 -3.88 9.30
C SER A 42 -12.15 -2.89 9.19
N SER A 43 -10.97 -3.24 9.71
CA SER A 43 -9.79 -2.36 9.68
C SER A 43 -9.40 -1.95 8.26
N LEU A 44 -9.54 -2.86 7.29
CA LEU A 44 -9.30 -2.54 5.88
C LEU A 44 -10.29 -1.48 5.39
N TYR A 45 -11.59 -1.67 5.61
CA TYR A 45 -12.61 -0.71 5.18
C TYR A 45 -12.51 0.63 5.92
N ASP A 46 -12.28 0.60 7.22
CA ASP A 46 -12.17 1.78 8.08
C ASP A 46 -10.96 2.66 7.70
N THR A 47 -9.90 2.05 7.15
CA THR A 47 -8.64 2.75 6.84
C THR A 47 -8.48 3.07 5.37
N PHE A 48 -8.86 2.14 4.48
CA PHE A 48 -8.58 2.22 3.05
C PHE A 48 -9.83 2.24 2.17
N GLY A 49 -11.03 2.21 2.76
CA GLY A 49 -12.26 2.15 1.99
C GLY A 49 -12.39 0.82 1.23
N CYS A 50 -12.87 0.88 -0.02
CA CYS A 50 -13.07 -0.32 -0.81
C CYS A 50 -11.80 -0.77 -1.55
N LYS A 51 -11.88 -1.91 -2.25
CA LYS A 51 -10.77 -2.43 -3.08
C LYS A 51 -10.28 -1.40 -4.11
N HIS A 52 -11.19 -0.60 -4.68
CA HIS A 52 -10.83 0.44 -5.64
C HIS A 52 -10.03 1.56 -4.98
N ASP A 53 -10.51 2.06 -3.84
CA ASP A 53 -9.83 3.11 -3.07
C ASP A 53 -8.42 2.64 -2.64
N LEU A 54 -8.33 1.42 -2.10
CA LEU A 54 -7.05 0.81 -1.73
C LEU A 54 -6.08 0.69 -2.93
N PHE A 55 -6.60 0.36 -4.11
CA PHE A 55 -5.78 0.28 -5.32
C PHE A 55 -5.25 1.65 -5.74
N LEU A 56 -6.09 2.69 -5.70
CA LEU A 56 -5.65 4.06 -6.00
C LEU A 56 -4.60 4.53 -4.99
N SER A 57 -4.83 4.34 -3.68
CA SER A 57 -3.84 4.67 -2.65
C SER A 57 -2.50 3.94 -2.86
N ALA A 58 -2.54 2.67 -3.29
CA ALA A 58 -1.32 1.92 -3.59
C ALA A 58 -0.55 2.52 -4.79
N MET A 59 -1.26 3.00 -5.82
CA MET A 59 -0.65 3.66 -6.97
C MET A 59 -0.09 5.05 -6.62
N ASP A 60 -0.81 5.82 -5.82
CA ASP A 60 -0.34 7.12 -5.33
C ASP A 60 0.95 6.96 -4.52
N ARG A 61 0.99 5.97 -3.62
CA ARG A 61 2.19 5.65 -2.85
C ARG A 61 3.38 5.25 -3.73
N TYR A 62 3.14 4.47 -4.78
CA TYR A 62 4.18 4.15 -5.75
C TYR A 62 4.74 5.41 -6.42
N ASN A 63 3.85 6.29 -6.89
CA ASN A 63 4.23 7.54 -7.55
C ASN A 63 5.05 8.44 -6.62
N GLU A 64 4.64 8.59 -5.37
CA GLU A 64 5.37 9.36 -4.35
C GLU A 64 6.76 8.76 -4.10
N THR A 65 6.86 7.44 -3.99
CA THR A 65 8.14 6.74 -3.76
C THR A 65 9.09 6.93 -4.92
N VAL A 66 8.59 6.82 -6.14
CA VAL A 66 9.35 7.00 -7.37
C VAL A 66 9.78 8.46 -7.54
N ALA A 67 8.86 9.41 -7.31
CA ALA A 67 9.16 10.84 -7.35
C ALA A 67 10.24 11.22 -6.32
N ALA A 68 10.14 10.72 -5.09
CA ALA A 68 11.14 10.95 -4.05
C ALA A 68 12.53 10.40 -4.45
N ARG A 69 12.58 9.20 -5.05
CA ARG A 69 13.83 8.62 -5.57
C ARG A 69 14.44 9.46 -6.68
N PHE A 70 13.63 9.96 -7.61
CA PHE A 70 14.11 10.85 -8.66
C PHE A 70 14.62 12.18 -8.10
N ALA A 71 13.89 12.80 -7.17
CA ALA A 71 14.31 14.04 -6.52
C ALA A 71 15.65 13.87 -5.79
N ALA A 72 15.85 12.76 -5.08
CA ALA A 72 17.13 12.44 -4.43
C ALA A 72 18.27 12.31 -5.45
N GLY A 73 18.06 11.59 -6.56
CA GLY A 73 19.07 11.45 -7.61
C GLY A 73 19.43 12.75 -8.32
N LEU A 74 18.52 13.72 -8.39
CA LEU A 74 18.80 15.05 -8.94
C LEU A 74 19.67 15.91 -8.00
N ILE A 75 19.56 15.72 -6.69
CA ILE A 75 20.39 16.40 -5.70
C ILE A 75 21.81 15.81 -5.72
N ASP A 76 21.93 14.49 -5.80
CA ASP A 76 23.22 13.81 -5.83
C ASP A 76 24.00 14.07 -7.13
N GLY A 77 23.31 14.16 -8.28
CA GLY A 77 23.93 14.42 -9.58
C GLY A 77 24.37 15.87 -9.85
N ALA A 78 24.06 16.82 -8.96
CA ALA A 78 24.43 18.23 -9.10
C ALA A 78 25.73 18.60 -8.34
N THR A 79 26.41 17.62 -7.72
CA THR A 79 27.60 17.84 -6.89
C THR A 79 28.91 17.44 -7.57
N ASP A 80 28.90 17.09 -8.86
CA ASP A 80 30.09 16.82 -9.68
C ASP A 80 30.38 17.93 -10.71
#